data_AF-A0A4R1ARF2-F1
#
_entry.id   AF-A0A4R1ARF2-F1
#
_cell.length_a   1.000
_cell.length_b   1.000
_cell.length_c   1.000
_cell.angle_alpha   90.00
_cell.angle_beta   90.00
_cell.angle_gamma   90.00
#
_symmetry.space_group_name_H-M   'P 1'
#
loop_
_entity.id
_entity.type
_entity.pdbx_description
1 polymer ?
#
loop_
_entity_poly.entity_id
_entity_poly.type
_entity_poly.pdbx_seq_one_letter_code
_entity_poly.pdbx_strand_id
1 'polypeptide(L)'
;MEKPSKFHRHTYVGKGTEGADEYGYKYTWNSAHPDLEPTQMFYPDKYQNHPYCFYCGEKPYPIQAGLRDSNIPYNKRDYSVTGYMCTCVGAAAEISYRQDLIKLKELHAQDISELRKSYVEKLNPNLEKQFEIKMKYQRKELESELKNGRNYFSFSDIEMIKI
;
A
#
# COMPACT_ATOMS: atom_id res chain seq x y z
N MET A 1 -31.33 17.39 -18.90
CA MET A 1 -29.87 17.14 -18.84
C MET A 1 -29.57 16.48 -17.51
N GLU A 2 -28.96 15.28 -17.52
CA GLU A 2 -28.41 14.70 -16.30
C GLU A 2 -27.43 15.69 -15.67
N LYS A 3 -27.42 15.76 -14.33
CA LYS A 3 -26.52 16.68 -13.62
C LYS A 3 -25.08 16.39 -14.05
N PRO A 4 -24.32 17.41 -14.48
CA PRO A 4 -22.92 17.23 -14.81
C PRO A 4 -22.16 16.76 -13.58
N SER A 5 -21.14 15.92 -13.78
CA SER A 5 -20.37 15.36 -12.67
C SER A 5 -19.71 16.46 -11.83
N LYS A 6 -19.31 16.15 -10.59
CA LYS A 6 -18.62 17.09 -9.68
C LYS A 6 -17.34 17.71 -10.28
N PHE A 7 -16.80 17.11 -11.34
CA PHE A 7 -15.62 17.55 -12.05
C PHE A 7 -15.90 18.60 -13.13
N HIS A 8 -17.15 19.01 -13.33
CA HIS A 8 -17.50 20.07 -14.24
C HIS A 8 -17.71 21.39 -13.48
N ARG A 9 -17.14 22.47 -14.00
CA ARG A 9 -17.33 23.83 -13.50
C ARG A 9 -18.33 24.56 -14.39
N HIS A 10 -19.22 25.33 -13.76
CA HIS A 10 -20.09 26.27 -14.47
C HIS A 10 -19.27 27.51 -14.85
N THR A 11 -19.02 27.69 -16.14
CA THR A 11 -18.13 28.71 -16.68
C THR A 11 -18.91 29.62 -17.63
N TYR A 12 -18.73 30.94 -17.50
CA TYR A 12 -19.34 31.90 -18.41
C TYR A 12 -18.65 31.82 -19.78
N VAL A 13 -19.43 31.57 -20.83
CA VAL A 13 -18.94 31.42 -22.22
C VAL A 13 -19.59 32.44 -23.16
N GLY A 14 -20.42 33.35 -22.64
CA GLY A 14 -21.14 34.36 -23.41
C GLY A 14 -22.57 33.93 -23.79
N LYS A 15 -23.47 34.91 -23.89
CA LYS A 15 -24.84 34.70 -24.39
C LYS A 15 -24.82 34.42 -25.89
N GLY A 16 -25.58 33.41 -26.32
CA GLY A 16 -25.66 32.99 -27.73
C GLY A 16 -24.61 31.95 -28.15
N THR A 17 -23.72 31.54 -27.24
CA THR A 17 -22.78 30.43 -27.49
C THR A 17 -23.49 29.08 -27.45
N GLU A 18 -23.17 28.17 -28.37
CA GLU A 18 -23.80 26.85 -28.47
C GLU A 18 -23.63 26.01 -27.18
N GLY A 19 -24.76 25.60 -26.61
CA GLY A 19 -24.83 24.84 -25.36
C GLY A 19 -24.62 25.67 -24.09
N ALA A 20 -24.65 27.01 -24.19
CA ALA A 20 -24.78 27.88 -23.02
C ALA A 20 -26.25 27.99 -22.57
N ASP A 21 -26.46 28.18 -21.27
CA ASP A 21 -27.77 28.46 -20.69
C ASP A 21 -28.24 29.89 -21.01
N GLU A 22 -29.45 30.25 -20.56
CA GLU A 22 -30.06 31.58 -20.75
C GLU A 22 -29.23 32.73 -20.16
N TYR A 23 -28.33 32.42 -19.23
CA TYR A 23 -27.43 33.37 -18.59
C TYR A 23 -26.04 33.40 -19.26
N GLY A 24 -25.78 32.55 -20.25
CA GLY A 24 -24.52 32.49 -20.99
C GLY A 24 -23.45 31.61 -20.33
N TYR A 25 -23.84 30.67 -19.47
CA TYR A 25 -22.92 29.76 -18.81
C TYR A 25 -23.02 28.33 -19.37
N LYS A 26 -21.92 27.59 -19.27
CA LYS A 26 -21.82 26.19 -19.70
C LYS A 26 -21.02 25.39 -18.69
N TYR A 27 -21.39 24.13 -18.49
CA TYR A 27 -20.58 23.20 -17.71
C TYR A 27 -19.38 22.73 -18.54
N THR A 28 -18.18 23.08 -18.06
CA THR A 28 -16.91 22.74 -18.69
C THR A 28 -16.13 21.80 -17.80
N TRP A 29 -15.48 20.80 -18.38
CA TRP A 29 -14.60 19.88 -17.66
C TRP A 29 -13.48 20.64 -16.93
N ASN A 30 -13.28 20.35 -15.64
CA ASN A 30 -12.18 20.86 -14.84
C ASN A 30 -11.07 19.79 -14.77
N SER A 31 -10.15 19.80 -15.73
CA SER A 31 -9.02 18.85 -15.83
C SER A 31 -8.02 18.91 -14.66
N ALA A 32 -8.13 19.95 -13.84
CA ALA A 32 -7.28 20.21 -12.69
C ALA A 32 -7.99 19.96 -11.35
N HIS A 33 -9.16 19.32 -11.34
CA HIS A 33 -9.86 19.05 -10.08
C HIS A 33 -9.02 18.09 -9.19
N PRO A 34 -8.87 18.37 -7.88
CA PRO A 34 -7.98 17.61 -6.99
C PRO A 34 -8.36 16.13 -6.88
N ASP A 35 -9.66 15.84 -6.83
CA ASP A 35 -10.19 14.47 -6.75
C ASP A 35 -10.15 13.68 -8.06
N LEU A 36 -9.56 14.21 -9.14
CA LEU A 36 -9.44 13.42 -10.38
C LEU A 36 -8.44 12.30 -10.19
N GLU A 37 -8.85 11.09 -10.55
CA GLU A 37 -7.98 9.93 -10.58
C GLU A 37 -8.05 9.28 -11.97
N PRO A 38 -6.92 8.79 -12.51
CA PRO A 38 -6.95 8.05 -13.75
C PRO A 38 -7.72 6.75 -13.58
N THR A 39 -8.52 6.40 -14.57
CA THR A 39 -9.28 5.13 -14.65
C THR A 39 -8.74 4.29 -15.80
N GLN A 40 -9.12 3.01 -15.85
CA GLN A 40 -8.64 2.09 -16.87
C GLN A 40 -9.10 2.50 -18.27
N MET A 41 -8.16 2.51 -19.20
CA MET A 41 -8.36 2.86 -20.61
C MET A 41 -7.94 1.71 -21.50
N PHE A 42 -8.55 1.63 -22.69
CA PHE A 42 -8.02 0.86 -23.80
C PHE A 42 -7.63 1.78 -24.96
N TYR A 43 -6.63 1.35 -25.71
CA TYR A 43 -6.07 2.07 -26.85
C TYR A 43 -6.22 1.17 -28.07
N PRO A 44 -7.21 1.41 -28.93
CA PRO A 44 -7.36 0.61 -30.15
C PRO A 44 -6.15 0.86 -31.07
N ASP A 45 -5.60 -0.20 -31.65
CA ASP A 45 -4.33 -0.17 -32.40
C ASP A 45 -4.27 0.88 -33.52
N LYS A 46 -5.41 1.21 -34.13
CA LYS A 46 -5.52 2.23 -35.19
C LYS A 46 -5.51 3.67 -34.68
N TYR A 47 -5.67 3.87 -33.37
CA TYR A 47 -5.80 5.17 -32.72
C TYR A 47 -5.03 5.19 -31.39
N GLN A 48 -3.75 4.84 -31.43
CA GLN A 48 -2.87 4.78 -30.24
C GLN A 48 -2.87 6.08 -29.39
N ASN A 49 -3.26 7.22 -29.96
CA ASN A 49 -3.34 8.51 -29.28
C ASN A 49 -4.75 8.89 -28.78
N HIS A 50 -5.76 8.04 -28.97
CA HIS A 50 -7.12 8.27 -28.54
C HIS A 50 -7.55 7.17 -27.58
N PRO A 51 -7.36 7.37 -26.27
CA PRO A 51 -7.87 6.42 -25.28
C PRO A 51 -9.39 6.38 -25.32
N TYR A 52 -9.92 5.21 -24.99
CA TYR A 52 -11.34 5.00 -24.75
C TYR A 52 -11.51 4.37 -23.37
N CYS A 53 -12.62 4.68 -22.71
CA CYS A 53 -12.93 4.09 -21.41
C CYS A 53 -13.13 2.58 -21.55
N PHE A 54 -12.41 1.80 -20.73
CA PHE A 54 -12.53 0.34 -20.73
C PHE A 54 -13.95 -0.17 -20.43
N TYR A 55 -14.75 0.61 -19.71
CA TYR A 55 -16.06 0.19 -19.23
C TYR A 55 -17.22 0.58 -20.15
N CYS A 56 -17.26 1.83 -20.63
CA CYS A 56 -18.37 2.32 -21.45
C CYS A 56 -18.00 2.57 -22.91
N GLY A 57 -16.73 2.41 -23.30
CA GLY A 57 -16.27 2.66 -24.67
C GLY A 57 -16.25 4.12 -25.10
N GLU A 58 -16.69 5.05 -24.25
CA GLU A 58 -16.72 6.48 -24.55
C GLU A 58 -15.34 7.13 -24.45
N LYS A 59 -15.19 8.29 -25.11
CA LYS A 59 -13.97 9.11 -24.97
C LYS A 59 -13.84 9.62 -23.53
N PRO A 60 -12.72 9.37 -22.85
CA PRO A 60 -12.49 9.82 -21.50
C PRO A 60 -12.06 11.30 -21.49
N TYR A 61 -12.13 11.91 -20.31
CA TYR A 61 -11.67 13.26 -20.08
C TYR A 61 -10.20 13.30 -19.65
N PRO A 62 -9.41 14.27 -20.12
CA PRO A 62 -8.00 14.38 -19.77
C PRO A 62 -7.78 14.95 -18.36
N ILE A 63 -6.74 14.47 -17.69
CA ILE A 63 -6.30 14.96 -16.37
C ILE A 63 -4.99 15.73 -16.54
N GLN A 64 -4.95 16.97 -16.06
CA GLN A 64 -3.77 17.84 -16.10
C GLN A 64 -3.35 18.17 -14.67
N ALA A 65 -2.69 17.22 -13.99
CA ALA A 65 -2.35 17.35 -12.58
C ALA A 65 -1.42 18.55 -12.29
N GLY A 66 -0.59 18.95 -13.27
CA GLY A 66 0.28 20.13 -13.18
C GLY A 66 -0.45 21.46 -13.04
N LEU A 67 -1.77 21.49 -13.25
CA LEU A 67 -2.61 22.68 -13.07
C LEU A 67 -3.29 22.74 -11.69
N ARG A 68 -3.13 21.71 -10.85
CA ARG A 68 -3.78 21.62 -9.53
C ARG A 68 -3.23 22.63 -8.52
N ASP A 69 -1.92 22.86 -8.56
CA ASP A 69 -1.27 23.75 -7.60
C ASP A 69 -1.43 25.22 -8.03
N SER A 70 -2.31 25.94 -7.32
CA SER A 70 -2.55 27.36 -7.55
C SER A 70 -1.35 28.25 -7.21
N ASN A 71 -0.38 27.74 -6.42
CA ASN A 71 0.80 28.49 -6.02
C ASN A 71 1.90 28.52 -7.10
N ILE A 72 1.77 27.69 -8.13
CA ILE A 72 2.69 27.71 -9.27
C ILE A 72 2.34 28.92 -10.16
N PRO A 73 3.30 29.84 -10.39
CA PRO A 73 3.13 30.94 -11.32
C PRO A 73 2.63 30.45 -12.67
N TYR A 74 1.73 31.20 -13.32
CA TYR A 74 1.06 30.76 -14.54
C TYR A 74 2.04 30.31 -15.65
N ASN A 75 3.19 30.97 -15.76
CA ASN A 75 4.26 30.68 -16.73
C ASN A 75 5.08 29.41 -16.41
N LYS A 76 4.87 28.78 -15.24
CA LYS A 76 5.54 27.54 -14.81
C LYS A 76 4.58 26.36 -14.70
N ARG A 77 3.31 26.55 -15.05
CA ARG A 77 2.31 25.48 -14.99
C ARG A 77 2.54 24.45 -16.08
N ASP A 78 2.43 23.18 -15.70
CA ASP A 78 2.52 22.07 -16.65
C ASP A 78 1.12 21.71 -17.15
N TYR A 79 0.94 21.81 -18.47
CA TYR A 79 -0.30 21.48 -19.18
C TYR A 79 -0.30 20.05 -19.73
N SER A 80 0.72 19.25 -19.40
CA SER A 80 0.80 17.85 -19.82
C SER A 80 -0.41 17.04 -19.33
N VAL A 81 -0.90 16.16 -20.21
CA VAL A 81 -1.95 15.21 -19.84
C VAL A 81 -1.28 14.05 -19.10
N THR A 82 -1.55 13.98 -17.80
CA THR A 82 -1.00 12.97 -16.88
C THR A 82 -1.78 11.66 -16.89
N GLY A 83 -3.01 11.68 -17.40
CA GLY A 83 -3.88 10.51 -17.46
C GLY A 83 -5.27 10.88 -17.97
N TYR A 84 -6.16 9.89 -17.94
CA TYR A 84 -7.54 10.04 -18.41
C TYR A 84 -8.51 9.47 -17.39
N MET A 85 -9.68 10.09 -17.28
CA MET A 85 -10.77 9.65 -16.40
C MET A 85 -12.07 9.53 -17.18
N CYS A 86 -12.84 8.48 -16.91
CA CYS A 86 -14.24 8.42 -17.29
C CYS A 86 -15.15 8.61 -16.08
N THR A 87 -16.34 9.19 -16.30
CA THR A 87 -17.34 9.43 -15.25
C THR A 87 -18.49 8.41 -15.31
N CYS A 88 -18.35 7.34 -16.09
CA CYS A 88 -19.35 6.27 -16.14
C CYS A 88 -19.35 5.45 -14.85
N VAL A 89 -20.43 4.68 -14.62
CA VAL A 89 -20.61 3.87 -13.41
C VAL A 89 -19.46 2.87 -13.20
N GLY A 90 -18.99 2.23 -14.28
CA GLY A 90 -17.87 1.27 -14.19
C GLY A 90 -16.55 1.94 -13.75
N ALA A 91 -16.25 3.10 -14.30
CA ALA A 91 -15.07 3.88 -13.93
C ALA A 91 -15.15 4.42 -12.50
N ALA A 92 -16.34 4.83 -12.05
CA ALA A 92 -16.56 5.21 -10.65
C ALA A 92 -16.36 4.01 -9.69
N ALA A 93 -16.86 2.83 -10.07
CA ALA A 93 -16.69 1.61 -9.29
C ALA A 93 -15.21 1.16 -9.21
N GLU A 94 -14.42 1.34 -10.27
CA GLU A 94 -12.97 1.09 -10.25
C GLU A 94 -12.28 1.94 -9.17
N ILE A 95 -12.59 3.24 -9.13
CA ILE A 95 -12.03 4.16 -8.13
C ILE A 95 -12.38 3.70 -6.72
N SER A 96 -13.67 3.41 -6.46
CA SER A 96 -14.11 2.91 -5.16
C SER A 96 -13.42 1.60 -4.78
N TYR A 97 -13.31 0.65 -5.71
CA TYR A 97 -12.61 -0.61 -5.49
C TYR A 97 -11.14 -0.40 -5.10
N ARG A 98 -10.41 0.49 -5.77
CA ARG A 98 -9.02 0.80 -5.42
C ARG A 98 -8.90 1.40 -4.03
N GLN A 99 -9.81 2.29 -3.66
CA GLN A 99 -9.84 2.91 -2.32
C GLN A 99 -10.12 1.86 -1.24
N ASP A 100 -11.06 0.95 -1.48
CA ASP A 100 -11.38 -0.12 -0.53
C ASP A 100 -10.23 -1.12 -0.39
N LEU A 101 -9.53 -1.43 -1.48
CA LEU A 101 -8.34 -2.28 -1.46
C LEU A 101 -7.20 -1.66 -0.64
N ILE A 102 -7.00 -0.34 -0.74
CA ILE A 102 -5.99 0.37 0.08
C ILE A 102 -6.34 0.27 1.55
N LYS A 103 -7.59 0.60 1.93
CA LYS A 103 -8.06 0.51 3.32
C LYS A 103 -7.91 -0.91 3.88
N LEU A 104 -8.24 -1.92 3.09
CA LEU A 104 -8.11 -3.32 3.50
C LEU A 104 -6.64 -3.70 3.77
N LYS A 105 -5.71 -3.23 2.93
CA LYS A 105 -4.27 -3.44 3.14
C LYS A 105 -3.76 -2.75 4.40
N GLU A 106 -4.24 -1.54 4.69
CA GLU A 106 -3.90 -0.81 5.91
C GLU A 106 -4.41 -1.53 7.16
N LEU A 107 -5.65 -2.01 7.15
CA LEU A 107 -6.22 -2.82 8.23
C LEU A 107 -5.41 -4.11 8.45
N HIS A 108 -5.11 -4.86 7.39
CA HIS A 108 -4.29 -6.07 7.51
C HIS A 108 -2.89 -5.77 8.07
N ALA A 109 -2.27 -4.64 7.71
CA ALA A 109 -0.99 -4.24 8.26
C ALA A 109 -1.06 -3.92 9.76
N GLN A 110 -2.17 -3.31 10.20
CA GLN A 110 -2.45 -3.08 11.62
C GLN A 110 -2.64 -4.41 12.37
N ASP A 111 -3.47 -5.31 11.86
CA ASP A 111 -3.72 -6.62 12.47
C ASP A 111 -2.42 -7.44 12.63
N ILE A 112 -1.56 -7.44 11.61
CA ILE A 112 -0.25 -8.11 11.69
C ILE A 112 0.63 -7.46 12.76
N SER A 113 0.62 -6.13 12.86
CA SER A 113 1.39 -5.40 13.87
C SER A 113 0.91 -5.71 15.28
N GLU A 114 -0.40 -5.76 15.51
CA GLU A 114 -1.01 -6.11 16.80
C GLU A 114 -0.74 -7.57 17.18
N LEU A 115 -0.91 -8.49 16.24
CA LEU A 115 -0.55 -9.90 16.44
C LEU A 115 0.93 -10.01 16.83
N ARG A 116 1.83 -9.35 16.10
CA ARG A 116 3.27 -9.34 16.44
C ARG A 116 3.53 -8.83 17.86
N LYS A 117 2.91 -7.73 18.27
CA LYS A 117 3.03 -7.21 19.64
C LYS A 117 2.56 -8.24 20.68
N SER A 118 1.38 -8.81 20.47
CA SER A 118 0.81 -9.80 21.40
C SER A 118 1.67 -11.06 21.53
N TYR A 119 2.28 -11.51 20.43
CA TYR A 119 3.18 -12.66 20.44
C TYR A 119 4.55 -12.31 21.01
N VAL A 120 5.09 -11.11 20.78
CA VAL A 120 6.33 -10.68 21.44
C VAL A 120 6.14 -10.60 22.96
N GLU A 121 4.99 -10.13 23.44
CA GLU A 121 4.67 -10.11 24.88
C GLU A 121 4.52 -11.53 25.45
N LYS A 122 3.87 -12.45 24.73
CA LYS A 122 3.68 -13.84 25.16
C LYS A 122 4.92 -14.71 25.03
N LEU A 123 5.70 -14.51 23.98
CA LEU A 123 6.93 -15.26 23.68
C LEU A 123 8.15 -14.59 24.28
N ASN A 124 7.99 -13.49 25.03
CA ASN A 124 9.09 -12.77 25.66
C ASN A 124 9.91 -13.79 26.43
N PRO A 125 11.11 -14.18 25.94
CA PRO A 125 11.83 -15.28 26.52
C PRO A 125 12.19 -14.84 27.93
N ASN A 126 11.67 -15.54 28.94
CA ASN A 126 12.14 -15.32 30.29
C ASN A 126 13.62 -15.73 30.29
N LEU A 127 14.49 -14.74 30.15
CA LEU A 127 15.94 -14.90 30.00
C LEU A 127 16.51 -15.65 31.20
N GLU A 128 15.96 -15.44 32.39
CA GLU A 128 16.30 -16.23 33.59
C GLU A 128 15.93 -17.69 33.40
N LYS A 129 14.71 -17.98 32.91
CA LYS A 129 14.25 -19.36 32.68
C LYS A 129 15.05 -20.07 31.58
N GLN A 130 15.46 -19.36 30.53
CA GLN A 130 16.39 -19.89 29.52
C GLN A 130 17.78 -20.16 30.10
N PHE A 131 18.29 -19.25 30.95
CA PHE A 131 19.56 -19.42 31.64
C PHE A 131 19.53 -20.60 32.61
N GLU A 132 18.46 -20.74 33.40
CA GLU A 132 18.23 -21.89 34.30
C GLU A 132 18.19 -23.21 33.52
N ILE A 133 17.46 -23.26 32.40
CA ILE A 133 17.42 -24.45 31.54
C ILE A 133 18.80 -24.79 31.01
N LYS A 134 19.58 -23.80 30.57
CA LYS A 134 20.95 -23.98 30.07
C LYS A 134 21.88 -24.50 31.17
N MET A 135 21.83 -23.92 32.37
CA MET A 135 22.61 -24.37 33.53
C MET A 135 22.23 -25.79 33.96
N LYS A 136 20.94 -26.15 33.88
CA LYS A 136 20.45 -27.50 34.19
C LYS A 136 20.97 -28.54 33.19
N TYR A 137 21.05 -28.19 31.91
CA TYR A 137 21.65 -29.06 30.89
C TYR A 137 23.15 -29.24 31.11
N GLN A 138 23.89 -28.14 31.30
CA GLN A 138 25.33 -28.20 31.57
C GLN A 138 25.66 -29.02 32.82
N ARG A 139 24.85 -28.90 33.88
CA ARG A 139 25.00 -29.74 35.08
C ARG A 139 24.78 -31.22 34.79
N LYS A 140 23.74 -31.58 34.03
CA LYS A 140 23.47 -32.98 33.65
C LYS A 140 24.58 -33.58 32.79
N GLU A 141 25.16 -32.77 31.90
CA GLU A 141 26.28 -33.17 31.05
C GLU A 141 27.53 -33.46 31.89
N LEU A 142 27.89 -32.55 32.80
CA LEU A 142 28.96 -32.74 33.79
C LEU A 142 28.72 -33.96 34.70
N GLU A 143 27.49 -34.17 35.18
CA GLU A 143 27.14 -35.34 36.00
C GLU A 143 27.27 -36.66 35.22
N SER A 144 26.93 -36.64 33.94
CA SER A 144 27.10 -37.78 33.02
C SER A 144 28.57 -38.06 32.76
N GLU A 145 29.37 -37.02 32.49
CA GLU A 145 30.82 -37.13 32.33
C GLU A 145 31.52 -37.62 33.60
N LEU A 146 31.12 -37.14 34.78
CA LEU A 146 31.65 -37.62 36.06
C LEU A 146 31.29 -39.07 36.35
N LYS A 147 30.07 -39.52 35.98
CA LYS A 147 29.68 -40.94 36.08
C LYS A 147 30.47 -41.81 35.12
N ASN A 148 30.71 -41.34 33.90
CA ASN A 148 31.48 -42.07 32.89
C ASN A 148 32.98 -42.06 33.21
N GLY A 149 33.52 -40.97 33.76
CA GLY A 149 34.90 -40.85 34.22
C GLY A 149 35.21 -41.68 35.47
N ARG A 150 34.22 -41.93 36.34
CA ARG A 150 34.34 -42.89 37.46
C ARG A 150 34.48 -44.35 37.00
N ASN A 151 34.13 -44.69 35.76
CA ASN A 151 34.35 -46.03 35.21
C ASN A 151 35.79 -46.25 34.70
N TYR A 152 36.67 -45.24 34.74
CA TYR A 152 38.08 -45.35 34.33
C TYR A 152 39.10 -45.44 35.48
N PHE A 153 38.65 -45.33 36.74
CA PHE A 153 39.51 -45.60 37.90
C PHE A 153 39.15 -46.96 38.52
N SER A 154 39.49 -48.04 37.81
CA SER A 154 39.72 -49.31 38.49
C SER A 154 41.05 -49.20 39.25
N PHE A 155 40.98 -49.38 40.56
CA PHE A 155 42.13 -49.51 41.45
C PHE A 155 42.99 -50.74 41.06
N SER A 156 43.89 -50.60 40.08
CA SER A 156 44.90 -51.60 39.79
C SER A 156 46.35 -51.10 39.85
N ASP A 157 46.61 -49.80 40.00
CA ASP A 157 47.99 -49.27 40.00
C ASP A 157 48.38 -48.58 41.32
N ILE A 158 48.08 -49.21 42.46
CA ILE A 158 48.79 -48.93 43.72
C ILE A 158 49.72 -50.12 44.00
N GLU A 159 50.78 -50.24 43.20
CA GLU A 159 51.98 -50.96 43.62
C GLU A 159 53.07 -49.97 44.02
N MET A 160 53.27 -49.94 45.35
CA MET A 160 54.54 -49.78 46.05
C MET A 160 55.63 -48.91 45.41
N ILE A 161 55.77 -47.69 45.93
CA ILE A 161 57.12 -47.15 46.17
C ILE A 161 57.37 -47.23 47.68
N LYS A 162 58.09 -48.29 48.07
CA LYS A 162 58.81 -48.39 49.33
C LYS A 162 60.28 -48.04 49.05
N ILE A 163 60.82 -47.27 50.00
CA ILE A 163 62.21 -46.83 50.22
C ILE A 163 62.59 -45.55 49.49
#